data_AF-A0A8K1CED2-F1
#
_entry.id   AF-A0A8K1CED2-F1
#
_cell.length_a   1.000
_cell.length_b   1.000
_cell.length_c   1.000
_cell.angle_alpha   90.00
_cell.angle_beta   90.00
_cell.angle_gamma   90.00
#
_symmetry.space_group_name_H-M   'P 1'
#
loop_
_entity.id
_entity.type
_entity.pdbx_description
1 polymer ?
#
loop_
_entity_poly.entity_id
_entity_poly.type
_entity_poly.pdbx_seq_one_letter_code
_entity_poly.pdbx_strand_id
1 'polypeptide(L)'
;MRRLRHASSNESDDGHKVRTASECPSFLDASQDPIIRFDWDGVQPIDLELMRVKSQLHTVVVHWTQESLGITFGIEEVSRRVVVTRTSRPDVPVGYVLVRAMGLDVTEANFDDCLTKLKRAHSISRGIPFEFISPPPPVFVKKCGGALAHCGVDPTFELRFVGEAPIRYLNMEELHHFIRRSPKPLALTFVHRRDSPHYEVLRRAQEVDSSVAAAALAGTAAIGVGLILA
;
A
#
# COMPACT_ATOMS: atom_id res chain seq x y z
N MET A 1 -31.50 -53.90 -24.89
CA MET A 1 -31.95 -52.93 -25.92
C MET A 1 -32.58 -51.72 -25.23
N ARG A 2 -32.45 -50.51 -25.80
CA ARG A 2 -33.29 -49.29 -25.63
C ARG A 2 -33.36 -48.68 -24.20
N ARG A 3 -32.80 -47.48 -23.98
CA ARG A 3 -33.41 -46.11 -24.07
C ARG A 3 -34.14 -45.72 -22.77
N LEU A 4 -34.16 -44.49 -22.25
CA LEU A 4 -33.43 -43.19 -22.37
C LEU A 4 -34.37 -42.15 -21.70
N ARG A 5 -33.85 -41.18 -20.91
CA ARG A 5 -34.50 -39.86 -20.57
C ARG A 5 -35.79 -39.96 -19.70
N HIS A 6 -36.36 -38.94 -19.02
CA HIS A 6 -36.08 -37.54 -18.57
C HIS A 6 -37.19 -37.20 -17.52
N ALA A 7 -37.19 -36.17 -16.66
CA ALA A 7 -36.22 -35.17 -16.14
C ALA A 7 -36.86 -34.48 -14.89
N SER A 8 -36.42 -33.27 -14.50
CA SER A 8 -36.89 -32.39 -13.41
C SER A 8 -36.54 -32.85 -11.98
N SER A 9 -35.78 -32.12 -11.16
CA SER A 9 -35.72 -30.68 -10.79
C SER A 9 -36.47 -30.40 -9.49
N ASN A 10 -35.74 -29.93 -8.48
CA ASN A 10 -36.16 -28.77 -7.69
C ASN A 10 -34.95 -28.11 -7.01
N GLU A 11 -34.94 -26.79 -7.01
CA GLU A 11 -33.95 -25.92 -6.37
C GLU A 11 -34.24 -25.73 -4.88
N SER A 12 -33.19 -25.46 -4.11
CA SER A 12 -33.11 -24.67 -2.87
C SER A 12 -31.61 -24.63 -2.54
N ASP A 13 -30.85 -23.64 -2.99
CA ASP A 13 -30.75 -22.30 -2.38
C ASP A 13 -30.47 -22.37 -0.88
N ASP A 14 -29.20 -22.16 -0.49
CA ASP A 14 -28.88 -21.55 0.79
C ASP A 14 -27.44 -21.02 0.86
N GLY A 15 -27.27 -19.86 1.50
CA GLY A 15 -26.06 -19.52 2.25
C GLY A 15 -24.78 -19.15 1.48
N HIS A 16 -24.69 -17.90 1.02
CA HIS A 16 -23.41 -17.21 0.82
C HIS A 16 -22.47 -17.40 2.03
N LYS A 17 -21.36 -18.13 1.85
CA LYS A 17 -20.13 -17.92 2.63
C LYS A 17 -19.05 -17.30 1.76
N VAL A 18 -19.26 -16.02 1.46
CA VAL A 18 -18.17 -15.12 1.05
C VAL A 18 -17.10 -15.23 2.13
N ARG A 19 -15.94 -15.79 1.77
CA ARG A 19 -14.76 -15.75 2.64
C ARG A 19 -14.32 -14.30 2.71
N THR A 20 -14.69 -13.61 3.79
CA THR A 20 -14.17 -12.28 4.12
C THR A 20 -12.65 -12.35 4.05
N ALA A 21 -12.06 -11.53 3.17
CA ALA A 21 -10.62 -11.44 3.05
C ALA A 21 -10.04 -11.10 4.42
N SER A 22 -9.00 -11.83 4.83
CA SER A 22 -8.27 -11.53 6.05
C SER A 22 -7.68 -10.12 5.92
N GLU A 23 -8.23 -9.17 6.68
CA GLU A 23 -7.71 -7.81 6.75
C GLU A 23 -6.29 -7.84 7.33
N CYS A 24 -5.30 -7.92 6.45
CA CYS A 24 -3.95 -7.52 6.78
C CYS A 24 -4.01 -6.04 7.18
N PRO A 25 -3.34 -5.61 8.27
CA PRO A 25 -3.15 -4.20 8.55
C PRO A 25 -2.22 -3.66 7.46
N SER A 26 -2.84 -3.15 6.40
CA SER A 26 -2.17 -2.37 5.37
C SER A 26 -1.68 -1.06 5.99
N PHE A 27 -0.83 -0.32 5.27
CA PHE A 27 -0.22 0.93 5.71
C PHE A 27 -1.22 2.11 5.78
N LEU A 28 -2.49 1.82 6.08
CA LEU A 28 -3.55 2.78 6.35
C LEU A 28 -3.40 3.30 7.78
N ASP A 29 -2.52 4.29 7.94
CA ASP A 29 -2.86 5.39 8.84
C ASP A 29 -4.19 5.96 8.33
N ALA A 30 -5.28 5.67 9.03
CA ALA A 30 -6.64 6.06 8.67
C ALA A 30 -6.92 7.56 8.94
N SER A 31 -5.97 8.45 8.64
CA SER A 31 -6.29 9.86 8.41
C SER A 31 -6.83 10.03 7.00
N GLN A 32 -7.85 10.87 6.86
CA GLN A 32 -8.43 11.25 5.58
C GLN A 32 -7.50 12.22 4.83
N ASP A 33 -6.29 11.76 4.49
CA ASP A 33 -5.38 12.51 3.63
C ASP A 33 -6.12 12.80 2.29
N PRO A 34 -6.04 14.01 1.72
CA PRO A 34 -6.59 14.26 0.39
C PRO A 34 -5.97 13.31 -0.66
N ILE A 35 -6.81 12.48 -1.27
CA ILE A 35 -6.43 11.48 -2.27
C ILE A 35 -7.01 11.87 -3.63
N ILE A 36 -6.14 11.98 -4.64
CA ILE A 36 -6.54 12.15 -6.04
C ILE A 36 -6.24 10.84 -6.78
N ARG A 37 -7.26 10.26 -7.41
CA ARG A 37 -7.13 9.13 -8.33
C ARG A 37 -7.28 9.66 -9.76
N PHE A 38 -6.26 9.44 -10.58
CA PHE A 38 -6.23 9.87 -11.98
C PHE A 38 -6.10 8.66 -12.90
N ASP A 39 -7.12 8.41 -13.72
CA ASP A 39 -7.10 7.31 -14.68
C ASP A 39 -6.42 7.74 -15.99
N TRP A 40 -5.30 7.08 -16.31
CA TRP A 40 -4.52 7.37 -17.50
C TRP A 40 -4.69 6.28 -18.57
N ASP A 41 -5.27 6.66 -19.70
CA ASP A 41 -5.52 5.79 -20.86
C ASP A 41 -4.25 5.37 -21.63
N GLY A 42 -3.12 6.04 -21.40
CA GLY A 42 -1.86 5.80 -22.13
C GLY A 42 -1.81 6.35 -23.55
N VAL A 43 -2.85 7.04 -24.03
CA VAL A 43 -2.93 7.57 -25.41
C VAL A 43 -2.11 8.84 -25.53
N GLN A 44 -2.19 9.73 -24.54
CA GLN A 44 -1.37 10.94 -24.48
C GLN A 44 -0.21 10.79 -23.49
N PRO A 45 0.95 11.45 -23.72
CA PRO A 45 2.00 11.55 -22.73
C PRO A 45 1.47 12.10 -21.41
N ILE A 46 1.85 11.47 -20.31
CA ILE A 46 1.52 12.00 -18.99
C ILE A 46 2.53 13.09 -18.63
N ASP A 47 2.06 14.34 -18.56
CA ASP A 47 2.85 15.50 -18.12
C ASP A 47 3.10 15.41 -16.61
N LEU A 48 3.99 14.50 -16.22
CA LEU A 48 4.31 14.17 -14.83
C LEU A 48 5.81 13.97 -14.66
N GLU A 49 6.44 14.81 -13.87
CA GLU A 49 7.81 14.65 -13.39
C GLU A 49 7.79 14.26 -11.91
N LEU A 50 8.45 13.16 -11.58
CA LEU A 50 8.50 12.59 -10.23
C LEU A 50 9.93 12.71 -9.65
N MET A 51 10.03 12.83 -8.33
CA MET A 51 11.32 12.85 -7.63
C MET A 51 11.24 12.20 -6.25
N ARG A 52 12.37 11.70 -5.75
CA ARG A 52 12.56 11.43 -4.31
C ARG A 52 13.48 12.49 -3.73
N VAL A 53 13.17 12.99 -2.54
CA VAL A 53 14.11 13.81 -1.78
C VAL A 53 15.30 12.92 -1.40
N LYS A 54 16.53 13.40 -1.65
CA LYS A 54 17.75 12.68 -1.26
C LYS A 54 17.81 12.64 0.27
N SER A 55 17.65 11.44 0.83
CA SER A 55 17.91 11.15 2.24
C SER A 55 19.04 10.13 2.33
N GLN A 56 19.79 10.18 3.43
CA GLN A 56 20.72 9.11 3.77
C GLN A 56 19.90 7.88 4.19
N LEU A 57 20.10 6.74 3.54
CA LEU A 57 19.53 5.48 3.98
C LEU A 57 20.24 5.05 5.28
N HIS A 58 19.46 4.83 6.33
CA HIS A 58 20.01 4.42 7.62
C HIS A 58 20.12 2.89 7.67
N THR A 59 21.32 2.38 7.88
CA THR A 59 21.57 0.94 8.07
C THR A 59 21.51 0.58 9.55
N VAL A 60 20.75 -0.44 9.91
CA VAL A 60 20.66 -1.01 11.26
C VAL A 60 21.18 -2.44 11.24
N VAL A 61 22.06 -2.80 12.17
CA VAL A 61 22.53 -4.18 12.33
C VAL A 61 22.01 -4.76 13.64
N VAL A 62 21.12 -5.75 13.55
CA VAL A 62 20.57 -6.47 14.71
C VAL A 62 21.22 -7.83 14.84
N HIS A 63 21.63 -8.19 16.05
CA HIS A 63 22.20 -9.50 16.34
C HIS A 63 21.12 -10.43 16.94
N TRP A 64 20.87 -11.56 16.29
CA TRP A 64 19.92 -12.58 16.75
C TRP A 64 20.54 -13.40 17.90
N THR A 65 20.29 -12.94 19.13
CA THR A 65 20.81 -13.57 20.37
C THR A 65 19.75 -14.36 21.14
N GLN A 66 18.49 -13.92 21.11
CA GLN A 66 17.36 -14.56 21.79
C GLN A 66 16.75 -15.71 20.97
N GLU A 67 15.86 -16.50 21.55
CA GLU A 67 15.19 -17.62 20.85
C GLU A 67 14.48 -17.18 19.56
N SER A 68 13.79 -16.03 19.58
CA SER A 68 13.21 -15.42 18.38
C SER A 68 13.92 -14.11 18.02
N LEU A 69 13.88 -13.74 16.74
CA LEU A 69 14.36 -12.44 16.27
C LEU A 69 13.39 -11.28 16.62
N GLY A 70 12.12 -11.58 16.90
CA GLY A 70 11.07 -10.55 17.11
C GLY A 70 10.62 -9.82 15.84
N ILE A 71 10.99 -10.31 14.66
CA ILE A 71 10.69 -9.69 13.36
C ILE A 71 9.93 -10.69 12.47
N THR A 72 8.86 -10.21 11.83
CA THR A 72 8.14 -10.90 10.75
C THR A 72 8.46 -10.21 9.43
N PHE A 73 8.76 -11.01 8.41
CA PHE A 73 9.07 -10.54 7.07
C PHE A 73 7.90 -10.80 6.12
N GLY A 74 7.85 -10.04 5.03
CA GLY A 74 7.07 -10.33 3.84
C GLY A 74 7.86 -9.95 2.59
N ILE A 75 7.48 -10.50 1.45
CA ILE A 75 7.99 -10.06 0.15
C ILE A 75 7.07 -8.96 -0.35
N GLU A 76 7.62 -7.79 -0.65
CA GLU A 76 6.86 -6.71 -1.26
C GLU A 76 6.57 -7.04 -2.74
N GLU A 77 5.31 -6.97 -3.13
CA GLU A 77 4.80 -7.57 -4.37
C GLU A 77 5.47 -7.05 -5.64
N VAL A 78 5.73 -5.75 -5.71
CA VAL A 78 6.13 -5.04 -6.93
C VAL A 78 7.65 -5.05 -7.09
N SER A 79 8.39 -4.73 -6.02
CA SER A 79 9.85 -4.67 -6.07
C SER A 79 10.56 -5.94 -5.62
N ARG A 80 9.81 -6.95 -5.14
CA ARG A 80 10.31 -8.27 -4.69
C ARG A 80 11.35 -8.21 -3.57
N ARG A 81 11.37 -7.10 -2.82
CA ARG A 81 12.28 -6.90 -1.68
C ARG A 81 11.68 -7.51 -0.42
N VAL A 82 12.54 -8.09 0.41
CA VAL A 82 12.15 -8.65 1.71
C VAL A 82 12.03 -7.51 2.72
N VAL A 83 10.81 -7.23 3.17
CA VAL A 83 10.47 -6.12 4.06
C VAL A 83 9.98 -6.60 5.42
N VAL A 84 10.23 -5.82 6.46
CA VAL A 84 9.66 -6.02 7.80
C VAL A 84 8.19 -5.64 7.76
N THR A 85 7.30 -6.62 8.01
CA THR A 85 5.84 -6.42 8.03
C THR A 85 5.29 -6.28 9.44
N ARG A 86 5.92 -6.95 10.43
CA ARG A 86 5.61 -6.81 11.86
C ARG A 86 6.90 -6.92 12.67
N THR A 87 6.98 -6.19 13.77
CA THR A 87 8.16 -6.14 14.64
C THR A 87 7.72 -5.98 16.08
N SER A 88 8.38 -6.67 17.02
CA SER A 88 8.33 -6.37 18.45
C SER A 88 9.52 -5.53 18.92
N ARG A 89 10.44 -5.19 17.99
CA ARG A 89 11.67 -4.45 18.31
C ARG A 89 11.53 -2.96 17.97
N PRO A 90 12.00 -2.04 18.84
CA PRO A 90 11.99 -0.60 18.57
C PRO A 90 13.11 -0.15 17.63
N ASP A 91 14.18 -0.93 17.46
CA ASP A 91 15.34 -0.60 16.63
C ASP A 91 15.15 -0.91 15.13
N VAL A 92 14.18 -1.77 14.78
CA VAL A 92 13.81 -2.09 13.39
C VAL A 92 12.30 -1.91 13.19
N PRO A 93 11.87 -0.70 12.76
CA PRO A 93 10.48 -0.41 12.39
C PRO A 93 9.95 -1.22 11.20
N VAL A 94 8.62 -1.22 11.07
CA VAL A 94 7.91 -1.76 9.89
C VAL A 94 8.32 -1.00 8.61
N GLY A 95 8.49 -1.73 7.51
CA GLY A 95 8.95 -1.21 6.22
C GLY A 95 10.46 -1.16 6.04
N TYR A 96 11.26 -1.48 7.05
CA TYR A 96 12.70 -1.70 6.85
C TYR A 96 12.94 -2.89 5.91
N VAL A 97 13.93 -2.78 5.04
CA VAL A 97 14.29 -3.83 4.06
C VAL A 97 15.42 -4.67 4.63
N LEU A 98 15.27 -6.00 4.65
CA LEU A 98 16.36 -6.92 4.96
C LEU A 98 17.28 -7.01 3.74
N VAL A 99 18.55 -6.61 3.91
CA VAL A 99 19.54 -6.62 2.83
C VAL A 99 20.53 -7.77 3.01
N ARG A 100 20.98 -8.02 4.25
CA ARG A 100 21.91 -9.11 4.56
C ARG A 100 21.55 -9.86 5.81
N ALA A 101 21.90 -11.14 5.85
CA ALA A 101 21.89 -11.94 7.07
C ALA A 101 23.12 -12.84 7.08
N MET A 102 23.88 -12.84 8.18
CA MET A 102 25.15 -13.58 8.30
C MET A 102 26.16 -13.25 7.17
N GLY A 103 26.15 -12.00 6.69
CA GLY A 103 27.00 -11.54 5.57
C GLY A 103 26.54 -11.99 4.17
N LEU A 104 25.45 -12.74 4.05
CA LEU A 104 24.86 -13.14 2.77
C LEU A 104 23.81 -12.13 2.32
N ASP A 105 23.87 -11.68 1.06
CA ASP A 105 22.84 -10.84 0.45
C ASP A 105 21.50 -11.60 0.35
N VAL A 106 20.43 -10.99 0.88
CA VAL A 106 19.09 -11.56 0.92
C VAL A 106 18.25 -10.98 -0.21
N THR A 107 17.64 -11.87 -1.00
CA THR A 107 16.71 -11.57 -2.08
C THR A 107 15.51 -12.50 -1.95
N GLU A 108 14.38 -12.19 -2.60
CA GLU A 108 13.24 -13.13 -2.68
C GLU A 108 13.69 -14.55 -3.05
N ALA A 109 14.49 -14.67 -4.12
CA ALA A 109 14.88 -15.96 -4.70
C ALA A 109 15.72 -16.85 -3.76
N ASN A 110 16.32 -16.29 -2.70
CA ASN A 110 17.12 -17.03 -1.73
C ASN A 110 16.57 -16.94 -0.29
N PHE A 111 15.42 -16.29 -0.08
CA PHE A 111 14.95 -15.91 1.25
C PHE A 111 14.68 -17.10 2.17
N ASP A 112 13.88 -18.07 1.71
CA ASP A 112 13.49 -19.26 2.49
C ASP A 112 14.70 -20.17 2.79
N ASP A 113 15.59 -20.28 1.80
CA ASP A 113 16.85 -21.00 1.86
C ASP A 113 17.80 -20.38 2.90
N CYS A 114 17.93 -19.06 2.88
CA CYS A 114 18.69 -18.30 3.87
C CYS A 114 18.07 -18.45 5.25
N LEU A 115 16.75 -18.27 5.42
CA LEU A 115 16.05 -18.47 6.69
C LEU A 115 16.29 -19.86 7.28
N THR A 116 16.29 -20.89 6.45
CA THR A 116 16.55 -22.28 6.87
C THR A 116 18.00 -22.46 7.34
N LYS A 117 18.97 -21.90 6.60
CA LYS A 117 20.39 -21.89 6.99
C LYS A 117 20.63 -21.09 8.28
N LEU A 118 20.00 -19.93 8.43
CA LEU A 118 20.10 -19.05 9.60
C LEU A 118 19.52 -19.70 10.85
N LYS A 119 18.37 -20.37 10.76
CA LYS A 119 17.79 -21.16 11.88
C LYS A 119 18.76 -22.26 12.37
N ARG A 120 19.40 -22.98 11.44
CA ARG A 120 20.41 -24.00 11.78
C ARG A 120 21.68 -23.40 12.37
N ALA A 121 22.16 -22.28 11.82
CA ALA A 121 23.30 -21.57 12.37
C ALA A 121 23.01 -21.06 13.79
N HIS A 122 21.78 -20.60 14.05
CA HIS A 122 21.38 -20.04 15.35
C HIS A 122 21.31 -21.10 16.47
N SER A 123 21.04 -22.37 16.14
CA SER A 123 21.16 -23.47 17.11
C SER A 123 22.61 -23.82 17.48
N ILE A 124 23.60 -23.33 16.72
CA ILE A 124 25.03 -23.60 16.94
C ILE A 124 25.73 -22.36 17.53
N SER A 125 25.39 -21.16 17.06
CA SER A 125 25.98 -19.89 17.49
C SER A 125 24.91 -18.82 17.67
N ARG A 126 24.99 -18.10 18.80
CA ARG A 126 24.12 -16.94 19.09
C ARG A 126 24.79 -15.66 18.61
N GLY A 127 23.99 -14.68 18.21
CA GLY A 127 24.45 -13.38 17.73
C GLY A 127 24.61 -13.29 16.21
N ILE A 128 23.76 -13.97 15.43
CA ILE A 128 23.80 -13.85 13.96
C ILE A 128 23.40 -12.42 13.55
N PRO A 129 24.21 -11.68 12.77
CA PRO A 129 23.88 -10.33 12.33
C PRO A 129 22.84 -10.36 11.20
N PHE A 130 21.86 -9.47 11.28
CA PHE A 130 20.90 -9.11 10.25
C PHE A 130 21.05 -7.62 9.95
N GLU A 131 21.30 -7.27 8.69
CA GLU A 131 21.49 -5.90 8.23
C GLU A 131 20.24 -5.42 7.51
N PHE A 132 19.64 -4.36 8.04
CA PHE A 132 18.45 -3.71 7.54
C PHE A 132 18.77 -2.33 7.02
N ILE A 133 18.06 -1.87 6.00
CA ILE A 133 18.05 -0.46 5.58
C ILE A 133 16.68 0.16 5.80
N SER A 134 16.65 1.43 6.17
CA SER A 134 15.43 2.24 6.23
C SER A 134 14.70 2.23 4.88
N PRO A 135 13.35 2.22 4.85
CA PRO A 135 12.59 2.31 3.60
C PRO A 135 12.96 3.58 2.82
N PRO A 136 12.93 3.54 1.47
CA PRO A 136 13.15 4.74 0.66
C PRO A 136 12.18 5.89 1.01
N PRO A 137 12.63 7.16 0.90
CA PRO A 137 11.76 8.34 1.03
C PRO A 137 10.64 8.32 -0.01
N PRO A 138 9.42 8.84 0.26
CA PRO A 138 8.32 8.83 -0.70
C PRO A 138 8.63 9.50 -2.04
N VAL A 139 7.80 9.20 -3.06
CA VAL A 139 7.92 9.78 -4.40
C VAL A 139 7.01 10.99 -4.52
N PHE A 140 7.59 12.16 -4.64
CA PHE A 140 6.87 13.42 -4.77
C PHE A 140 6.67 13.80 -6.23
N VAL A 141 5.56 14.51 -6.49
CA VAL A 141 5.38 15.25 -7.73
C VAL A 141 6.38 16.41 -7.72
N LYS A 142 7.24 16.47 -8.74
CA LYS A 142 8.13 17.63 -8.96
C LYS A 142 7.46 18.66 -9.86
N LYS A 143 6.79 18.18 -10.91
CA LYS A 143 6.04 18.99 -11.87
C LYS A 143 4.89 18.16 -12.44
N CYS A 144 3.79 18.83 -12.71
CA CYS A 144 2.62 18.28 -13.39
C CYS A 144 2.17 19.25 -14.49
N GLY A 145 1.38 18.75 -15.44
CA GLY A 145 0.75 19.53 -16.50
C GLY A 145 -0.50 18.83 -17.03
N GLY A 146 -1.04 19.33 -18.14
CA GLY A 146 -2.18 18.72 -18.82
C GLY A 146 -3.35 18.38 -17.90
N ALA A 147 -3.95 17.21 -18.10
CA ALA A 147 -5.10 16.76 -17.32
C ALA A 147 -4.82 16.60 -15.81
N LEU A 148 -3.61 16.20 -15.41
CA LEU A 148 -3.24 16.04 -13.99
C LEU A 148 -3.35 17.36 -13.20
N ALA A 149 -2.87 18.46 -13.80
CA ALA A 149 -2.96 19.78 -13.19
C ALA A 149 -4.43 20.25 -13.06
N HIS A 150 -5.28 19.94 -14.05
CA HIS A 150 -6.72 20.22 -13.98
C HIS A 150 -7.44 19.37 -12.91
N CYS A 151 -6.94 18.18 -12.61
CA CYS A 151 -7.41 17.35 -11.49
C CYS A 151 -6.91 17.82 -10.11
N GLY A 152 -6.15 18.92 -10.03
CA GLY A 152 -5.64 19.47 -8.77
C GLY A 152 -4.38 18.77 -8.22
N VAL A 153 -3.72 17.91 -8.99
CA VAL A 153 -2.42 17.36 -8.59
C VAL A 153 -1.37 18.45 -8.73
N ASP A 154 -0.55 18.65 -7.69
CA ASP A 154 0.54 19.63 -7.65
C ASP A 154 1.76 19.08 -6.85
N PRO A 155 2.87 19.83 -6.70
CA PRO A 155 4.06 19.39 -5.94
C PRO A 155 3.88 19.17 -4.42
N THR A 156 2.69 19.42 -3.86
CA THR A 156 2.34 19.03 -2.48
C THR A 156 1.91 17.57 -2.37
N PHE A 157 1.72 16.87 -3.50
CA PHE A 157 1.35 15.45 -3.54
C PHE A 157 2.54 14.51 -3.67
N GLU A 158 2.40 13.32 -3.09
CA GLU A 158 3.20 12.13 -3.39
C GLU A 158 2.40 11.13 -4.22
N LEU A 159 3.07 10.45 -5.16
CA LEU A 159 2.53 9.27 -5.83
C LEU A 159 2.72 8.07 -4.90
N ARG A 160 1.62 7.40 -4.53
CA ARG A 160 1.66 6.27 -3.58
C ARG A 160 1.38 4.92 -4.25
N PHE A 161 0.43 4.88 -5.20
CA PHE A 161 0.07 3.67 -5.95
C PHE A 161 0.01 3.91 -7.46
N VAL A 162 0.34 2.87 -8.22
CA VAL A 162 0.22 2.80 -9.68
C VAL A 162 -0.59 1.55 -10.00
N GLY A 163 -1.84 1.72 -10.41
CA GLY A 163 -2.88 0.70 -10.27
C GLY A 163 -3.15 0.45 -8.79
N GLU A 164 -3.17 -0.82 -8.39
CA GLU A 164 -3.25 -1.25 -6.99
C GLU A 164 -1.85 -1.43 -6.34
N ALA A 165 -0.79 -1.38 -7.16
CA ALA A 165 0.57 -1.68 -6.75
C ALA A 165 1.24 -0.51 -5.99
N PRO A 166 1.75 -0.72 -4.76
CA PRO A 166 2.47 0.29 -4.00
C PRO A 166 3.86 0.53 -4.57
N ILE A 167 4.24 1.77 -4.83
CA ILE A 167 5.49 2.10 -5.52
C ILE A 167 6.64 2.54 -4.60
N ARG A 168 6.44 2.46 -3.26
CA ARG A 168 7.38 3.03 -2.28
C ARG A 168 8.81 2.53 -2.44
N TYR A 169 9.02 1.25 -2.75
CA TYR A 169 10.36 0.67 -2.81
C TYR A 169 11.01 0.79 -4.19
N LEU A 170 10.26 0.96 -5.28
CA LEU A 170 10.82 1.05 -6.63
C LEU A 170 11.80 2.21 -6.77
N ASN A 171 12.99 1.98 -7.33
CA ASN A 171 13.88 3.08 -7.71
C ASN A 171 13.23 3.94 -8.82
N MET A 172 13.76 5.14 -9.10
CA MET A 172 13.11 6.06 -10.07
C MET A 172 13.04 5.51 -11.50
N GLU A 173 14.03 4.70 -11.91
CA GLU A 173 14.06 4.04 -13.21
C GLU A 173 13.07 2.87 -13.26
N GLU A 174 13.10 2.00 -12.23
CA GLU A 174 12.10 0.94 -12.00
C GLU A 174 10.67 1.50 -12.07
N LEU A 175 10.40 2.65 -11.44
CA LEU A 175 9.10 3.31 -11.42
C LEU A 175 8.68 3.86 -12.79
N HIS A 176 9.56 4.61 -13.47
CA HIS A 176 9.26 5.13 -14.82
C HIS A 176 9.00 3.99 -15.80
N HIS A 177 9.74 2.90 -15.67
CA HIS A 177 9.57 1.68 -16.46
C HIS A 177 8.26 0.96 -16.14
N PHE A 178 7.91 0.84 -14.85
CA PHE A 178 6.65 0.26 -14.38
C PHE A 178 5.46 1.01 -14.96
N ILE A 179 5.37 2.33 -14.74
CA ILE A 179 4.28 3.21 -15.24
C ILE A 179 4.08 3.08 -16.76
N ARG A 180 5.17 2.92 -17.52
CA ARG A 180 5.14 2.74 -18.99
C ARG A 180 4.71 1.34 -19.43
N ARG A 181 5.03 0.30 -18.67
CA ARG A 181 4.71 -1.11 -19.01
C ARG A 181 3.41 -1.64 -18.40
N SER A 182 2.89 -1.00 -17.36
CA SER A 182 1.59 -1.33 -16.78
C SER A 182 0.48 -1.26 -17.85
N PRO A 183 -0.49 -2.20 -17.83
CA PRO A 183 -1.62 -2.18 -18.76
C PRO A 183 -2.45 -0.89 -18.61
N LYS A 184 -3.19 -0.53 -19.67
CA LYS A 184 -4.02 0.67 -19.74
C LYS A 184 -5.50 0.31 -19.89
N PRO A 185 -6.43 1.09 -19.32
CA PRO A 185 -6.21 2.30 -18.51
C PRO A 185 -5.56 1.98 -17.15
N LEU A 186 -4.83 2.96 -16.60
CA LEU A 186 -4.05 2.83 -15.38
C LEU A 186 -4.37 3.95 -14.39
N ALA A 187 -4.93 3.61 -13.24
CA ALA A 187 -5.13 4.54 -12.15
C ALA A 187 -3.79 4.95 -11.52
N LEU A 188 -3.58 6.24 -11.28
CA LEU A 188 -2.48 6.78 -10.49
C LEU A 188 -3.07 7.40 -9.22
N THR A 189 -2.60 6.96 -8.05
CA THR A 189 -3.13 7.43 -6.76
C THR A 189 -2.11 8.34 -6.10
N PHE A 190 -2.45 9.62 -6.06
CA PHE A 190 -1.71 10.69 -5.41
C PHE A 190 -2.30 10.96 -4.02
N VAL A 191 -1.45 11.19 -3.04
CA VAL A 191 -1.84 11.54 -1.67
C VAL A 191 -1.14 12.83 -1.25
N HIS A 192 -1.86 13.76 -0.65
CA HIS A 192 -1.27 15.01 -0.19
C HIS A 192 -0.29 14.76 0.99
N ARG A 193 0.84 15.46 0.97
CA ARG A 193 1.87 15.36 2.02
C ARG A 193 1.36 15.91 3.35
N ARG A 194 1.54 15.17 4.45
CA ARG A 194 1.20 15.63 5.81
C ARG A 194 2.09 16.79 6.30
N ASP A 195 3.36 16.82 5.85
CA ASP A 195 4.34 17.84 6.23
C ASP A 195 4.21 19.17 5.45
N SER A 196 3.21 19.30 4.57
CA SER A 196 2.96 20.53 3.83
C SER A 196 2.23 21.55 4.72
N PRO A 197 2.62 22.83 4.77
CA PRO A 197 1.92 23.84 5.57
C PRO A 197 0.46 24.04 5.14
N HIS A 198 0.09 23.61 3.93
CA HIS A 198 -1.28 23.65 3.41
C HIS A 198 -2.13 22.43 3.83
N TYR A 199 -1.51 21.36 4.36
CA TYR A 199 -2.19 20.12 4.72
C TYR A 199 -3.26 20.34 5.80
N GLU A 200 -2.93 21.08 6.86
CA GLU A 200 -3.88 21.39 7.94
C GLU A 200 -5.07 22.25 7.50
N VAL A 201 -4.91 23.04 6.43
CA VAL A 201 -6.00 23.85 5.85
C VAL A 201 -6.93 22.95 5.04
N LEU A 202 -6.37 22.09 4.18
CA LEU A 202 -7.15 21.15 3.37
C LEU A 202 -7.85 20.08 4.23
N ARG A 203 -7.18 19.57 5.27
CA ARG A 203 -7.77 18.63 6.24
C ARG A 203 -9.01 19.23 6.90
N ARG A 204 -8.94 20.47 7.38
CA ARG A 204 -10.09 21.18 7.98
C ARG A 204 -11.20 21.44 6.97
N ALA A 205 -10.87 21.78 5.72
CA ALA A 205 -11.88 21.96 4.68
C ALA A 205 -12.63 20.64 4.40
N GLN A 206 -11.91 19.52 4.29
CA GLN A 206 -12.49 18.20 4.07
C GLN A 206 -13.30 17.68 5.28
N GLU A 207 -12.86 17.97 6.51
CA GLU A 207 -13.63 17.72 7.74
C GLU A 207 -14.93 18.54 7.78
N VAL A 208 -14.90 19.79 7.33
CA VAL A 208 -16.11 20.63 7.20
C VAL A 208 -17.05 20.08 6.12
N ASP A 209 -16.58 19.83 4.90
CA ASP A 209 -17.41 19.34 3.80
C ASP A 209 -18.04 17.97 4.11
N SER A 210 -17.29 17.06 4.73
CA SER A 210 -17.84 15.76 5.16
C SER A 210 -18.86 15.90 6.30
N SER A 211 -18.67 16.83 7.24
CA SER A 211 -19.66 17.13 8.28
C SER A 211 -20.94 17.76 7.72
N VAL A 212 -20.83 18.62 6.69
CA VAL A 212 -21.96 19.25 6.01
C VAL A 212 -22.72 18.22 5.16
N ALA A 213 -22.02 17.33 4.45
CA ALA A 213 -22.62 16.24 3.71
C ALA A 213 -23.38 15.26 4.64
N ALA A 214 -22.78 14.91 5.79
CA ALA A 214 -23.43 14.08 6.80
C ALA A 214 -24.67 14.77 7.40
N ALA A 215 -24.59 16.08 7.69
CA ALA A 215 -25.73 16.86 8.19
C ALA A 215 -26.87 16.99 7.15
N ALA A 216 -26.55 17.13 5.86
CA ALA A 216 -27.54 17.18 4.78
C ALA A 216 -28.28 15.84 4.59
N LEU A 217 -27.58 14.72 4.74
CA LEU A 217 -28.18 13.38 4.73
C LEU A 217 -29.04 13.11 5.98
N ALA A 218 -28.64 13.61 7.16
CA ALA A 218 -29.46 13.55 8.36
C ALA A 218 -30.72 14.44 8.27
N GLY A 219 -30.61 15.63 7.68
CA GLY A 219 -31.71 16.57 7.51
C GLY A 219 -32.82 16.08 6.57
N THR A 220 -32.48 15.30 5.54
CA THR A 220 -33.47 14.73 4.61
C THR A 220 -34.25 13.54 5.18
N ALA A 221 -33.72 12.85 6.20
CA ALA A 221 -34.44 11.80 6.92
C ALA A 221 -35.56 12.33 7.85
N ALA A 222 -35.54 13.62 8.21
CA ALA A 222 -36.42 14.19 9.23
C ALA A 222 -37.76 14.78 8.70
N ILE A 223 -37.96 14.85 7.37
CA ILE A 223 -39.17 15.46 6.75
C ILE A 223 -40.12 14.36 6.20
N GLY A 224 -40.05 13.15 6.76
CA GLY A 224 -40.67 11.94 6.21
C GLY A 224 -41.83 11.31 7.00
N VAL A 225 -42.27 11.88 8.13
CA VAL A 225 -43.41 11.36 8.92
C VAL A 225 -44.21 12.51 9.52
N GLY A 226 -45.37 12.86 8.94
CA GLY A 226 -46.13 14.02 9.43
C GLY A 226 -47.45 14.39 8.75
N LEU A 227 -48.13 13.47 8.05
CA LEU A 227 -49.50 13.59 7.51
C LEU A 227 -49.92 12.16 7.11
N ILE A 228 -51.11 11.60 7.35
CA ILE A 228 -52.44 12.11 7.74
C ILE A 228 -53.05 11.12 8.76
N LEU A 229 -53.78 11.61 9.76
CA LEU A 229 -54.79 10.81 10.48
C LEU A 229 -55.92 11.73 10.96
N ALA A 230 -57.04 11.72 10.21
CA ALA A 230 -58.33 12.31 10.53
C ALA A 230 -59.40 11.52 9.75
#